data_AF-A0A401UPG1-F1
#
_entry.id   AF-A0A401UPG1-F1
#
_cell.length_a   1.000
_cell.length_b   1.000
_cell.length_c   1.000
_cell.angle_alpha   90.00
_cell.angle_beta   90.00
_cell.angle_gamma   90.00
#
_symmetry.space_group_name_H-M   'P 1'
#
loop_
_entity.id
_entity.type
_entity.pdbx_description
1 polymer ?
#
loop_
_entity_poly.entity_id
_entity_poly.type
_entity_poly.pdbx_seq_one_letter_code
_entity_poly.pdbx_strand_id
1 'polypeptide(L)' 'MTNKLVREELIVLMAKLGIKQCFIARKFSLSNTTISYFLRNMRDLPTDKLNRIHNFCIDNN' A
#
# COMPACT_ATOMS: atom_id res chain seq x y z
N MET A 1 13.11 -5.86 0.72
CA MET A 1 11.96 -4.98 0.99
C MET A 1 11.34 -5.34 2.33
N THR A 2 10.98 -4.38 3.17
CA THR A 2 10.24 -4.66 4.41
C THR A 2 8.81 -4.11 4.30
N ASN A 3 7.85 -4.77 4.97
CA ASN A 3 6.47 -4.27 5.04
C ASN A 3 6.39 -2.86 5.62
N LYS A 4 7.27 -2.53 6.57
CA LYS A 4 7.36 -1.19 7.17
C LYS A 4 7.66 -0.10 6.13
N LEU A 5 8.71 -0.27 5.33
CA LEU A 5 9.12 0.73 4.34
C LEU A 5 8.02 1.01 3.31
N VAL A 6 7.49 -0.06 2.69
CA VAL A 6 6.47 0.08 1.65
C VAL A 6 5.19 0.71 2.20
N ARG A 7 4.88 0.47 3.48
CA ARG A 7 3.75 1.11 4.13
C ARG A 7 3.95 2.61 4.31
N GLU A 8 5.12 3.02 4.77
CA GLU A 8 5.46 4.44 4.94
C GLU A 8 5.42 5.17 3.58
N GLU A 9 6.02 4.58 2.54
CA GLU A 9 5.97 5.09 1.17
C GLU A 9 4.54 5.21 0.65
N LEU A 10 3.72 4.18 0.87
CA LEU A 10 2.33 4.16 0.45
C LEU A 10 1.51 5.25 1.15
N ILE A 11 1.73 5.48 2.45
CA ILE A 11 1.04 6.54 3.21
C ILE A 11 1.38 7.92 2.62
N VAL A 12 2.67 8.17 2.37
CA VAL A 12 3.13 9.43 1.77
C VAL A 12 2.53 9.63 0.38
N LEU A 13 2.56 8.59 -0.45
CA LEU A 13 1.99 8.64 -1.80
C LEU A 13 0.48 8.91 -1.76
N MET A 14 -0.24 8.23 -0.87
CA MET A 14 -1.68 8.42 -0.70
C MET A 14 -2.02 9.86 -0.35
N ALA A 15 -1.23 10.49 0.54
CA ALA A 15 -1.36 11.90 0.89
C ALA A 15 -1.03 12.82 -0.30
N LYS A 16 0.08 12.56 -1.01
CA LYS A 16 0.53 13.33 -2.19
C LYS A 16 -0.51 13.35 -3.31
N LEU A 17 -1.12 12.20 -3.60
CA LEU A 17 -2.10 12.05 -4.68
C LEU A 17 -3.56 12.30 -4.24
N GLY A 18 -3.82 12.52 -2.95
CA GLY A 18 -5.18 12.66 -2.42
C GLY A 18 -6.05 11.40 -2.58
N ILE A 19 -5.43 10.22 -2.68
CA ILE A 19 -6.14 8.95 -2.89
C ILE A 19 -6.42 8.24 -1.57
N LYS A 20 -7.57 7.56 -1.51
CA LYS A 20 -8.01 6.79 -0.34
C LYS A 20 -7.59 5.33 -0.43
N GLN A 21 -7.55 4.63 0.70
CA GLN A 21 -7.19 3.21 0.77
C GLN A 21 -8.07 2.31 -0.14
N CYS A 22 -9.32 2.71 -0.40
CA CYS A 22 -10.23 1.98 -1.28
C CYS A 22 -9.78 1.99 -2.75
N PHE A 23 -9.00 2.99 -3.16
CA PHE A 23 -8.38 3.02 -4.49
C PHE A 23 -7.27 1.97 -4.57
N ILE A 24 -6.37 1.95 -3.58
CA ILE A 24 -5.29 0.96 -3.48
C ILE A 24 -5.86 -0.46 -3.45
N ALA A 25 -6.87 -0.69 -2.60
CA ALA A 25 -7.54 -1.98 -2.50
C ALA A 25 -8.04 -2.48 -3.87
N ARG A 26 -8.73 -1.62 -4.63
CA ARG A 26 -9.20 -1.93 -5.98
C ARG A 26 -8.04 -2.18 -6.95
N LYS A 27 -7.01 -1.34 -6.95
CA LYS A 27 -5.86 -1.44 -7.86
C LYS A 27 -5.10 -2.75 -7.72
N PHE A 28 -4.99 -3.29 -6.50
CA PHE A 28 -4.22 -4.51 -6.23
C PHE A 28 -5.09 -5.75 -5.96
N SER A 29 -6.40 -5.65 -6.22
CA SER A 29 -7.38 -6.71 -5.96
C SER A 29 -7.28 -7.23 -4.52
N LEU A 30 -7.22 -6.31 -3.57
CA LEU A 30 -7.21 -6.57 -2.13
C LEU A 30 -8.49 -6.03 -1.49
N SER A 31 -8.89 -6.60 -0.36
CA SER A 31 -10.01 -6.04 0.39
C SER A 31 -9.63 -4.70 1.01
N ASN A 32 -10.61 -3.80 1.17
CA ASN A 32 -10.39 -2.52 1.84
C ASN A 32 -9.88 -2.72 3.28
N THR A 33 -10.40 -3.75 3.97
CA THR A 33 -9.95 -4.17 5.31
C THR A 33 -8.49 -4.60 5.32
N THR A 34 -8.05 -5.37 4.31
CA THR A 34 -6.66 -5.81 4.18
C THR A 34 -5.70 -4.62 4.09
N ILE A 35 -6.02 -3.62 3.24
CA ILE A 35 -5.20 -2.40 3.15
C ILE A 35 -5.28 -1.59 4.45
N SER A 36 -6.45 -1.48 5.07
CA SER A 36 -6.59 -0.78 6.35
C SER A 36 -5.71 -1.41 7.45
N TYR A 37 -5.70 -2.75 7.57
CA TYR A 37 -4.84 -3.45 8.52
C TYR A 37 -3.36 -3.32 8.18
N PHE A 38 -3.02 -3.36 6.90
CA PHE A 38 -1.65 -3.10 6.47
C PHE A 38 -1.18 -1.71 6.87
N LEU A 39 -1.95 -0.66 6.55
CA LEU A 39 -1.61 0.72 6.89
C LEU A 39 -1.51 0.96 8.40
N ARG A 40 -2.26 0.19 9.20
CA ARG A 40 -2.25 0.27 10.68
C ARG A 40 -1.21 -0.63 11.36
N ASN A 41 -0.29 -1.25 10.62
CA ASN A 41 0.67 -2.23 11.15
C ASN A 41 0.05 -3.45 11.85
N MET A 42 -1.20 -3.80 11.52
CA MET A 42 -1.89 -4.95 12.11
C MET A 42 -1.66 -6.23 11.31
N ARG A 43 -1.31 -6.11 10.03
CA ARG A 43 -1.11 -7.24 9.13
C ARG A 43 -0.09 -6.91 8.06
N ASP A 44 0.82 -7.83 7.82
CA ASP A 44 1.75 -7.74 6.70
C ASP A 44 1.14 -8.30 5.41
N LEU A 45 1.63 -7.79 4.28
CA LEU A 45 1.24 -8.27 2.97
C LEU A 45 2.21 -9.36 2.50
N PRO A 46 1.71 -10.35 1.74
CA PRO A 46 2.55 -11.29 0.99
C PRO A 46 3.53 -10.55 0.06
N THR A 47 4.71 -11.14 -0.14
CA THR A 47 5.81 -10.54 -0.90
C THR A 47 5.42 -10.11 -2.32
N ASP A 48 4.58 -10.89 -3.01
CA ASP A 48 4.08 -10.58 -4.35
C ASP A 48 3.25 -9.29 -4.38
N LYS A 49 2.34 -9.12 -3.40
CA LYS A 49 1.53 -7.91 -3.27
C LYS A 49 2.37 -6.72 -2.83
N LEU A 50 3.30 -6.96 -1.90
CA LEU A 50 4.19 -5.94 -1.37
C LEU A 50 5.07 -5.32 -2.48
N ASN A 51 5.67 -6.16 -3.32
CA ASN A 51 6.50 -5.72 -4.44
C ASN A 51 5.70 -4.89 -5.45
N ARG A 52 4.46 -5.30 -5.75
CA ARG A 52 3.58 -4.55 -6.68
C ARG A 52 3.21 -3.18 -6.13
N ILE A 53 2.95 -3.07 -4.84
CA ILE A 53 2.67 -1.80 -4.18
C ILE A 53 3.92 -0.92 -4.18
N HIS A 54 5.08 -1.46 -3.85
CA HIS A 54 6.33 -0.71 -3.86
C HIS A 54 6.68 -0.16 -5.25
N ASN A 55 6.58 -0.98 -6.29
CA ASN A 55 6.82 -0.51 -7.66
C ASN A 55 5.87 0.63 -8.03
N PHE A 56 4.60 0.53 -7.63
CA PHE A 56 3.65 1.62 -7.82
C PHE A 56 4.05 2.90 -7.05
N CYS A 57 4.62 2.77 -5.86
CA CYS A 57 5.18 3.91 -5.12
C CYS A 57 6.35 4.55 -5.87
N ILE A 58 7.28 3.75 -6.40
CA ILE A 58 8.41 4.25 -7.20
C ILE A 58 7.91 4.98 -8.45
N ASP A 59 6.97 4.39 -9.20
CA ASP A 59 6.47 4.94 -10.47
C ASP A 59 5.75 6.28 -10.31
N ASN A 60 5.32 6.63 -9.09
CA ASN A 60 4.54 7.85 -8.80
C ASN A 60 5.26 8.81 -7.82
N ASN A 61 6.52 8.52 -7.49
CA ASN A 61 7.36 9.41 -6.71
C ASN A 61 7.98 10.48 -7.60
#